data_AF-A0A2P5THT4-F1
#
_entry.id   AF-A0A2P5THT4-F1
#
_cell.length_a   1.000
_cell.length_b   1.000
_cell.length_c   1.000
_cell.angle_alpha   90.00
_cell.angle_beta   90.00
_cell.angle_gamma   90.00
#
_symmetry.space_group_name_H-M   'P 1'
#
loop_
_entity.id
_entity.type
_entity.pdbx_description
1 polymer ?
#
loop_
_entity_poly.entity_id
_entity_poly.type
_entity_poly.pdbx_seq_one_letter_code
_entity_poly.pdbx_strand_id
1 'polypeptide(L)' 'NSDKWLANIYHLARLRLAMAGVQHIYGGEHCTYTDGQQFFSYRRDKETGRMASLIWLD' A
#
# COMPACT_ATOMS: atom_id res chain seq x y z
N ASN A 1 20.16 0.56 -13.31
CA ASN A 1 18.89 1.02 -12.70
C ASN A 1 18.54 2.47 -13.04
N SER A 2 19.23 3.10 -14.00
CA SER A 2 19.02 4.50 -14.40
C SER A 2 17.67 4.78 -15.05
N ASP A 3 16.98 3.77 -15.58
CA ASP A 3 15.69 3.94 -16.29
C ASP A 3 14.47 3.52 -15.45
N LYS A 4 14.63 3.40 -14.12
CA LYS A 4 13.55 2.97 -13.22
C LYS A 4 13.39 3.92 -12.04
N TRP A 5 12.15 3.98 -11.55
CA TRP A 5 11.74 4.88 -10.47
C TRP A 5 11.23 4.08 -9.27
N LEU A 6 11.43 4.62 -8.07
CA LEU A 6 10.77 4.16 -6.86
C LEU A 6 9.43 4.90 -6.73
N ALA A 7 8.32 4.17 -6.87
CA ALA A 7 7.00 4.76 -6.74
C ALA A 7 6.54 4.79 -5.29
N ASN A 8 6.18 5.98 -4.79
CA ASN A 8 5.46 6.12 -3.53
C ASN A 8 3.96 5.94 -3.77
N ILE A 9 3.46 4.72 -3.59
CA ILE A 9 2.06 4.39 -3.85
C ILE A 9 1.08 5.10 -2.91
N TYR A 10 1.47 5.36 -1.66
CA TYR A 10 0.63 6.10 -0.71
C TYR A 10 0.45 7.56 -1.12
N HIS A 11 1.51 8.21 -1.60
CA HIS A 11 1.42 9.58 -2.10
C HIS A 11 0.53 9.68 -3.34
N LEU A 12 0.68 8.75 -4.29
CA LEU A 12 -0.19 8.68 -5.47
C LEU A 12 -1.67 8.49 -5.09
N ALA A 13 -1.97 7.64 -4.09
CA ALA A 13 -3.33 7.47 -3.59
C ALA A 13 -3.86 8.77 -2.95
N ARG A 14 -3.06 9.47 -2.13
CA ARG A 14 -3.44 10.75 -1.52
C ARG A 14 -3.77 11.82 -2.56
N LEU A 15 -2.98 11.93 -3.63
CA LEU A 15 -3.28 12.85 -4.74
C LEU A 15 -4.64 12.55 -5.38
N ARG A 16 -4.91 11.26 -5.66
CA ARG A 16 -6.18 10.83 -6.25
C ARG A 16 -7.38 11.10 -5.33
N LEU A 17 -7.23 10.78 -4.04
CA LEU A 17 -8.27 11.01 -3.03
C LEU A 17 -8.56 12.50 -2.81
N ALA A 18 -7.52 13.33 -2.76
CA ALA A 18 -7.67 14.78 -2.64
C ALA A 18 -8.41 15.38 -3.83
N MET A 19 -8.11 14.95 -5.06
CA MET A 19 -8.86 15.36 -6.26
C MET A 19 -10.33 14.92 -6.23
N ALA A 20 -10.64 13.82 -5.54
CA ALA A 20 -12.01 13.35 -5.33
C ALA A 20 -12.72 14.06 -4.14
N GLY A 21 -12.08 15.04 -3.49
CA GLY A 21 -12.64 15.78 -2.36
C GLY A 21 -12.48 15.10 -1.00
N VAL A 22 -11.76 13.97 -0.91
CA VAL A 22 -11.51 13.26 0.35
C VAL A 22 -10.40 13.97 1.14
N GLN A 23 -10.73 14.48 2.32
CA GLN A 23 -9.81 15.28 3.15
C GLN A 23 -9.16 14.50 4.30
N HIS A 24 -9.85 13.49 4.83
CA HIS A 24 -9.38 12.72 5.98
C HIS A 24 -8.80 11.38 5.52
N ILE A 25 -7.47 11.29 5.48
CA ILE A 25 -6.75 10.11 4.97
C ILE A 25 -5.72 9.66 6.01
N TYR A 26 -5.94 8.47 6.57
CA TYR A 26 -5.12 7.90 7.65
C TYR A 26 -4.30 6.70 7.17
N GLY A 27 -3.27 6.34 7.94
CA GLY A 27 -2.39 5.21 7.66
C GLY A 27 -1.45 5.43 6.48
N GLY A 28 -0.96 4.33 5.89
CA GLY A 28 0.09 4.37 4.87
C GLY A 28 1.50 4.33 5.43
N GLU A 29 1.65 3.82 6.65
CA GLU A 29 2.92 3.74 7.39
C GLU A 29 3.69 2.42 7.13
N HIS A 30 2.99 1.38 6.64
CA HIS A 30 3.54 0.03 6.49
C HIS A 30 4.13 -0.21 5.10
N CYS A 31 5.06 -1.16 4.99
CA CYS A 31 5.57 -1.61 3.70
C CYS A 31 5.62 -3.14 3.69
N THR A 32 4.75 -3.76 2.90
CA THR A 32 4.63 -5.22 2.84
C THR A 32 5.93 -5.89 2.40
N TYR A 33 6.75 -5.21 1.60
CA TYR A 33 8.05 -5.73 1.14
C TYR A 33 9.08 -5.80 2.27
N THR A 34 9.22 -4.75 3.09
CA THR A 34 10.25 -4.69 4.15
C THR A 34 9.81 -5.36 5.45
N ASP A 35 8.52 -5.30 5.78
CA ASP A 35 7.96 -5.85 7.03
C ASP A 35 7.50 -7.30 6.83
N GLY A 36 8.48 -8.19 6.62
CA GLY A 36 8.23 -9.59 6.29
C GLY A 36 7.72 -10.47 7.43
N GLN A 37 7.79 -9.99 8.68
CA GLN A 37 7.25 -10.73 9.82
C GLN A 37 5.72 -10.57 9.93
N GLN A 38 5.17 -9.46 9.43
CA GLN A 38 3.75 -9.14 9.55
C GLN A 38 2.98 -9.33 8.24
N PHE A 39 3.65 -9.27 7.08
CA PHE A 39 2.97 -9.25 5.78
C PHE A 39 3.56 -10.22 4.76
N PHE A 40 2.68 -10.89 4.00
CA PHE A 40 3.06 -11.52 2.74
C PHE A 40 3.42 -10.44 1.71
N SER A 41 4.40 -10.72 0.84
CA SER A 41 4.76 -9.80 -0.25
C SER A 41 5.13 -10.54 -1.52
N TYR A 42 4.28 -10.44 -2.55
CA TYR A 42 4.55 -11.05 -3.85
C TYR A 42 5.86 -10.54 -4.47
N ARG A 43 6.19 -9.25 -4.29
CA ARG A 43 7.41 -8.65 -4.84
C ARG A 43 8.68 -9.23 -4.21
N ARG A 44 8.60 -9.71 -2.97
CA ARG A 44 9.68 -10.36 -2.22
C ARG A 44 9.71 -11.87 -2.47
N ASP A 45 8.57 -12.55 -2.30
CA ASP A 45 8.51 -14.00 -2.12
C ASP A 45 7.96 -14.76 -3.36
N LYS A 46 7.40 -14.06 -4.36
CA LYS A 46 6.72 -14.64 -5.55
C LYS A 46 5.51 -15.51 -5.20
N GLU A 47 5.68 -16.76 -4.83
CA GLU A 47 4.59 -17.63 -4.39
C GLU A 47 4.40 -17.49 -2.88
N THR A 48 3.28 -16.90 -2.47
CA THR A 48 3.03 -16.52 -1.08
C THR A 48 1.54 -16.39 -0.79
N GLY A 49 1.16 -16.17 0.46
CA GLY A 49 -0.22 -15.97 0.89
C GLY A 49 -0.82 -14.63 0.45
N ARG A 50 -2.03 -14.33 0.93
CA ARG A 50 -2.73 -13.06 0.69
C ARG A 50 -3.30 -12.53 2.00
N MET A 51 -3.22 -11.22 2.19
CA MET A 51 -3.94 -10.52 3.26
C MET A 51 -5.27 -9.99 2.71
N ALA A 52 -6.16 -9.59 3.62
CA ALA A 52 -7.40 -8.91 3.30
C ALA A 52 -7.55 -7.65 4.16
N SER A 53 -8.22 -6.63 3.62
CA SER A 53 -8.68 -5.45 4.36
C SER A 53 -10.20 -5.46 4.36
N LEU A 54 -10.80 -5.42 5.55
CA LEU A 54 -12.24 -5.57 5.74
C LEU A 54 -12.82 -4.35 6.48
N ILE A 55 -14.04 -3.98 6.14
CA ILE A 55 -14.84 -2.94 6.80
C ILE A 55 -16.31 -3.36 6.74
N TRP A 56 -17.08 -3.11 7.80
CA TRP A 56 -18.51 -3.39 7.87
C TRP A 56 -19.24 -2.28 8.63
N LEU A 57 -20.55 -2.18 8.40
CA LEU A 57 -21.47 -1.44 9.27
C LEU A 57 -21.99 -2.41 10.33
N ASP A 58 -22.22 -1.91 11.55
CA ASP A 58 -22.88 -2.67 12.61
C ASP A 58 -24.38 -2.85 12.33
#